data_AF-A0A6J0MFA9-F1
#
_entry.id   AF-A0A6J0MFA9-F1
#
_cell.length_a   1.000
_cell.length_b   1.000
_cell.length_c   1.000
_cell.angle_alpha   90.00
_cell.angle_beta   90.00
_cell.angle_gamma   90.00
#
_symmetry.space_group_name_H-M   'P 1'
#
loop_
_entity.id
_entity.type
_entity.pdbx_description
1 polymer ?
#
loop_
_entity_poly.entity_id
_entity_poly.type
_entity_poly.pdbx_seq_one_letter_code
_entity_poly.pdbx_strand_id
1 'polypeptide(L)'
;MGKKSTRCLITVLAMVLTATMMIQEAKSIPLCKVNTNDLQKCRPAVTGNYPPPPTPACCTVAKTANLECLCPFLSRSGIDPSKLKPLFAKCGVNNPSCLP
;
A
#
# COMPACT_ATOMS: atom_id res chain seq x y z
N MET A 1 55.78 -0.79 6.50
CA MET A 1 54.69 -0.27 5.63
C MET A 1 53.33 -0.62 6.22
N GLY A 2 52.60 0.30 6.88
CA GLY A 2 51.29 -0.06 7.47
C GLY A 2 50.19 1.02 7.38
N LYS A 3 50.55 2.26 7.05
CA LYS A 3 49.63 3.42 7.17
C LYS A 3 48.63 3.58 6.01
N LYS A 4 48.88 2.89 4.88
CA LYS A 4 48.12 3.04 3.62
C LYS A 4 46.91 2.11 3.53
N SER A 5 47.02 0.85 3.97
CA SER A 5 45.90 -0.10 3.98
C SER A 5 44.80 0.30 4.97
N THR A 6 45.15 0.80 6.16
CA THR A 6 44.16 1.24 7.16
C THR A 6 43.32 2.42 6.67
N ARG A 7 43.94 3.35 5.93
CA ARG A 7 43.22 4.48 5.33
C ARG A 7 42.22 4.02 4.27
N CYS A 8 42.60 3.09 3.39
CA CYS A 8 41.67 2.52 2.41
C CYS A 8 40.49 1.81 3.08
N LEU A 9 40.73 1.01 4.13
CA LEU A 9 39.66 0.31 4.85
C LEU A 9 38.67 1.28 5.52
N ILE A 10 39.15 2.36 6.13
CA ILE A 10 38.30 3.40 6.73
C ILE A 10 37.47 4.12 5.65
N THR A 11 38.08 4.38 4.49
CA THR A 11 37.39 5.08 3.38
C THR A 11 36.28 4.23 2.77
N VAL A 12 36.52 2.93 2.60
CA VAL A 12 35.53 1.98 2.08
C VAL A 12 34.39 1.78 3.09
N LEU A 13 34.69 1.66 4.39
CA LEU A 13 33.67 1.54 5.43
C LEU A 13 32.79 2.79 5.52
N ALA A 14 33.37 3.98 5.37
CA ALA A 14 32.62 5.24 5.37
C ALA A 14 31.65 5.34 4.17
N MET A 15 32.04 4.89 2.97
CA MET A 15 31.14 4.87 1.80
C MET A 15 29.95 3.92 2.01
N VAL A 16 30.18 2.73 2.57
CA VAL A 16 29.10 1.76 2.84
C VAL A 16 28.09 2.29 3.86
N LEU A 17 28.56 3.01 4.88
CA LEU A 17 27.69 3.61 5.90
C LEU A 17 26.83 4.77 5.38
N THR A 18 27.27 5.50 4.34
CA THR A 18 26.47 6.57 3.74
C THR A 18 25.35 6.07 2.82
N ALA A 19 25.48 4.87 2.25
CA ALA A 19 24.50 4.32 1.32
C ALA A 19 23.20 3.83 2.00
N THR A 20 23.24 3.51 3.30
CA THR A 20 22.08 2.99 4.03
C THR A 20 21.09 4.07 4.47
N MET A 21 21.49 5.35 4.45
CA MET A 21 20.65 6.46 4.91
C MET A 21 19.65 6.95 3.85
N MET A 22 19.71 6.42 2.63
CA MET A 22 18.90 6.88 1.48
C MET A 22 17.65 6.02 1.24
N ILE A 23 17.21 5.22 2.22
CA ILE A 23 15.87 4.61 2.17
C ILE A 23 14.89 5.70 2.58
N GLN A 24 14.56 6.55 1.63
CA GLN A 24 13.49 7.53 1.79
C GLN A 24 12.18 6.73 1.82
N GLU A 25 11.67 6.49 3.04
CA GLU A 25 10.34 5.94 3.25
C GLU A 25 9.37 6.71 2.35
N ALA A 26 8.80 6.05 1.34
CA ALA A 26 7.86 6.67 0.43
C ALA A 26 6.68 7.17 1.28
N LYS A 27 6.69 8.47 1.59
CA LYS A 27 5.74 9.12 2.50
C LYS A 27 4.38 9.06 1.83
N SER A 28 3.61 8.01 2.10
CA SER A 28 2.37 7.83 1.36
C SER A 28 1.35 8.85 1.82
N ILE A 29 0.75 9.48 0.83
CA ILE A 29 -0.13 10.63 0.99
C ILE A 29 -1.48 10.10 1.44
N PRO A 30 -2.07 10.63 2.53
CA PRO A 30 -3.42 10.27 2.91
C PRO A 30 -4.37 10.68 1.79
N LEU A 31 -5.01 9.70 1.15
CA LEU A 31 -6.03 9.89 0.13
C LEU A 31 -7.34 9.35 0.67
N CYS A 32 -8.38 10.18 0.65
CA CYS A 32 -9.73 9.76 1.05
C CYS A 32 -9.77 9.14 2.47
N LYS A 33 -9.08 9.78 3.43
CA LYS A 33 -8.94 9.36 4.84
C LYS A 33 -8.16 8.06 5.10
N VAL A 34 -7.53 7.48 4.08
CA VAL A 34 -6.66 6.30 4.23
C VAL A 34 -5.34 6.50 3.51
N ASN A 35 -4.33 5.76 3.94
CA ASN A 35 -3.06 5.80 3.26
C ASN A 35 -3.11 4.94 1.98
N THR A 36 -2.47 5.37 0.89
CA THR A 36 -2.46 4.60 -0.36
C THR A 36 -1.81 3.23 -0.20
N ASN A 37 -0.76 3.14 0.63
CA ASN A 37 -0.13 1.87 0.98
C ASN A 37 -1.08 0.95 1.76
N ASP A 38 -1.99 1.51 2.58
CA ASP A 38 -2.96 0.70 3.32
C ASP A 38 -4.01 0.05 2.39
N LEU A 39 -4.33 0.67 1.25
CA LEU A 39 -5.23 0.09 0.25
C LEU A 39 -4.66 -1.21 -0.34
N GLN A 40 -3.33 -1.39 -0.36
CA GLN A 40 -2.72 -2.64 -0.84
C GLN A 40 -3.11 -3.84 0.02
N LYS A 41 -3.47 -3.63 1.29
CA LYS A 41 -3.97 -4.69 2.18
C LYS A 41 -5.26 -5.33 1.65
N CYS A 42 -6.02 -4.62 0.82
CA CYS A 42 -7.26 -5.09 0.21
C CYS A 42 -7.07 -5.71 -1.18
N ARG A 43 -5.92 -5.51 -1.83
CA ARG A 43 -5.66 -5.98 -3.20
C ARG A 43 -5.92 -7.49 -3.38
N PRO A 44 -5.53 -8.40 -2.47
CA PRO A 44 -5.77 -9.82 -2.66
C PRO A 44 -7.26 -10.18 -2.72
N ALA A 45 -8.12 -9.44 -2.02
CA ALA A 45 -9.56 -9.73 -1.95
C ALA A 45 -10.35 -9.24 -3.19
N VAL A 46 -9.70 -8.50 -4.09
CA VAL A 46 -10.32 -7.91 -5.30
C VAL A 46 -9.61 -8.30 -6.60
N THR A 47 -8.57 -9.12 -6.51
CA THR A 47 -7.73 -9.53 -7.66
C THR A 47 -7.78 -11.04 -7.84
N GLY A 48 -7.61 -11.52 -9.08
CA GLY A 48 -7.65 -12.95 -9.43
C GLY A 48 -9.06 -13.48 -9.66
N ASN A 49 -9.16 -14.73 -10.12
CA ASN A 49 -10.45 -15.36 -10.46
C ASN A 49 -11.23 -15.81 -9.22
N TYR A 50 -10.52 -16.25 -8.18
CA TYR A 50 -11.07 -16.72 -6.93
C TYR A 50 -10.41 -15.98 -5.76
N PRO A 51 -10.75 -14.70 -5.54
CA PRO A 51 -10.13 -13.92 -4.48
C PRO A 51 -10.46 -14.53 -3.12
N PRO A 52 -9.48 -14.65 -2.20
CA PRO A 52 -9.74 -15.05 -0.82
C PRO A 52 -10.63 -14.01 -0.11
N PRO A 53 -11.25 -14.38 1.04
CA PRO A 53 -11.97 -13.41 1.87
C PRO A 53 -11.04 -12.26 2.32
N PRO A 54 -11.59 -11.05 2.55
CA PRO A 54 -10.80 -9.92 3.02
C PRO A 54 -10.23 -10.19 4.42
N THR A 55 -8.99 -9.76 4.62
CA THR A 55 -8.35 -9.83 5.93
C THR A 55 -8.94 -8.79 6.88
N PRO A 56 -8.83 -8.98 8.22
CA PRO A 56 -9.25 -7.97 9.19
C PRO A 56 -8.58 -6.60 8.93
N ALA A 57 -7.31 -6.61 8.55
CA ALA A 57 -6.57 -5.40 8.22
C ALA A 57 -7.17 -4.67 6.99
N CYS A 58 -7.57 -5.40 5.95
CA CYS A 58 -8.30 -4.80 4.83
C CYS A 58 -9.65 -4.21 5.29
N CYS A 59 -10.41 -4.94 6.11
CA CYS A 59 -11.70 -4.43 6.57
C CYS A 59 -11.56 -3.18 7.45
N THR A 60 -10.51 -3.05 8.25
CA THR A 60 -10.20 -1.81 8.95
C THR A 60 -10.00 -0.66 7.96
N VAL A 61 -9.22 -0.87 6.90
CA VAL A 61 -9.01 0.13 5.85
C VAL A 61 -10.33 0.49 5.16
N ALA A 62 -11.14 -0.49 4.79
CA ALA A 62 -12.43 -0.27 4.14
C ALA A 62 -13.42 0.53 5.03
N LYS A 63 -13.38 0.33 6.35
CA LYS A 63 -14.19 1.06 7.33
C LYS A 63 -13.70 2.50 7.58
N THR A 64 -12.39 2.73 7.49
CA THR A 64 -11.80 4.05 7.70
C THR A 64 -11.82 4.90 6.41
N ALA A 65 -11.76 4.27 5.25
CA ALA A 65 -11.76 4.94 3.95
C ALA A 65 -13.06 5.69 3.69
N ASN A 66 -12.92 6.86 3.09
CA ASN A 66 -14.02 7.51 2.40
C ASN A 66 -14.18 6.86 1.02
N LEU A 67 -15.06 5.84 0.93
CA LEU A 67 -15.28 5.06 -0.29
C LEU A 67 -15.83 5.91 -1.45
N GLU A 68 -16.66 6.92 -1.16
CA GLU A 68 -17.15 7.87 -2.18
C GLU A 68 -15.99 8.66 -2.80
N CYS A 69 -15.06 9.15 -1.97
CA CYS A 69 -13.87 9.85 -2.44
C CYS A 69 -12.95 8.93 -3.26
N LEU A 70 -12.94 7.62 -2.99
CA LEU A 70 -12.13 6.65 -3.73
C LEU A 70 -12.69 6.30 -5.12
N CYS A 71 -13.95 6.63 -5.41
CA CYS A 71 -14.58 6.37 -6.71
C CYS A 71 -13.71 6.68 -7.95
N PRO A 72 -13.15 7.90 -8.13
CA PRO A 72 -12.29 8.20 -9.27
C PRO A 72 -11.07 7.29 -9.39
N PHE A 73 -10.57 6.74 -8.27
CA PHE A 73 -9.47 5.78 -8.25
C PHE A 73 -9.94 4.36 -8.56
N LEU A 74 -11.09 3.95 -8.00
CA LEU A 74 -11.68 2.64 -8.27
C LEU A 74 -12.00 2.48 -9.76
N SER A 75 -12.62 3.49 -10.38
CA SER A 75 -12.93 3.49 -11.82
C SER A 75 -11.68 3.43 -12.70
N ARG A 76 -10.54 4.00 -12.25
CA ARG A 76 -9.26 3.97 -12.98
C ARG A 76 -8.38 2.76 -12.67
N SER A 77 -8.68 2.04 -11.60
CA SER A 77 -7.84 0.93 -11.11
C SER A 77 -7.89 -0.33 -11.97
N GLY A 78 -8.89 -0.44 -12.87
CA GLY A 78 -9.15 -1.66 -13.63
C GLY A 78 -9.67 -2.83 -12.79
N ILE A 79 -10.02 -2.59 -11.53
CA ILE A 79 -10.67 -3.59 -10.67
C ILE A 79 -12.11 -3.76 -11.12
N ASP A 80 -12.54 -5.02 -11.26
CA ASP A 80 -13.92 -5.37 -11.58
C ASP A 80 -14.85 -4.92 -10.42
N PRO A 81 -15.86 -4.07 -10.68
CA PRO A 81 -16.79 -3.60 -9.66
C PRO A 81 -17.55 -4.74 -8.97
N SER A 82 -17.76 -5.86 -9.65
CA SER A 82 -18.40 -7.06 -9.11
C SER A 82 -17.57 -7.72 -8.02
N LYS A 83 -16.25 -7.45 -7.94
CA LYS A 83 -15.36 -7.93 -6.88
C LYS A 83 -15.33 -6.99 -5.67
N LEU A 84 -15.72 -5.72 -5.84
CA LEU A 84 -15.75 -4.74 -4.76
C LEU A 84 -16.98 -4.88 -3.88
N LYS A 85 -18.17 -5.13 -4.47
CA LYS A 85 -19.40 -5.33 -3.68
C LYS A 85 -19.29 -6.44 -2.63
N PRO A 86 -18.76 -7.65 -2.93
CA PRO A 86 -18.60 -8.70 -1.94
C PRO A 86 -17.58 -8.34 -0.85
N LEU A 87 -16.53 -7.59 -1.17
CA LEU A 87 -15.56 -7.12 -0.18
C LEU A 87 -16.25 -6.19 0.81
N PHE A 88 -16.97 -5.20 0.32
CA PHE A 88 -17.68 -4.22 1.16
C PHE A 88 -18.74 -4.89 2.03
N ALA A 89 -19.53 -5.80 1.46
CA ALA A 89 -20.50 -6.59 2.21
C ALA A 89 -19.84 -7.44 3.32
N LYS A 90 -18.75 -8.16 3.02
CA LYS A 90 -18.02 -8.98 4.01
C LYS A 90 -17.36 -8.14 5.11
N CYS A 91 -16.96 -6.91 4.80
CA CYS A 91 -16.41 -5.98 5.79
C CYS A 91 -17.49 -5.17 6.55
N GLY A 92 -18.77 -5.30 6.18
CA GLY A 92 -19.88 -4.57 6.81
C GLY A 92 -19.85 -3.07 6.54
N VAL A 93 -19.46 -2.68 5.32
CA VAL A 93 -19.45 -1.28 4.87
C VAL A 93 -20.37 -1.10 3.67
N ASN A 94 -20.95 0.09 3.54
CA ASN A 94 -21.82 0.42 2.42
C ASN A 94 -21.02 0.55 1.13
N ASN A 95 -21.62 0.14 0.02
CA ASN A 95 -21.05 0.35 -1.30
C ASN A 95 -21.05 1.86 -1.63
N PRO A 96 -19.99 2.38 -2.28
CA PRO A 96 -20.04 3.72 -2.83
C PRO A 96 -20.99 3.81 -4.03
N SER A 97 -21.50 5.01 -4.29
CA SER A 97 -22.46 5.35 -5.35
C SER A 97 -21.95 5.10 -6.77
N CYS A 98 -20.64 5.06 -6.95
CA CYS A 98 -19.99 4.79 -8.24
C CYS A 98 -19.94 3.30 -8.62
N LEU A 99 -20.38 2.39 -7.75
CA LEU A 99 -20.49 0.98 -8.10
C LEU A 99 -21.84 0.70 -8.80
N PRO A 100 -21.83 0.10 -10.01
CA PRO A 100 -23.04 -0.38 -10.68
C PRO A 100 -23.59 -1.59 -9.93
#